data_AF-X0U4N6-F1
#
_entry.id   AF-X0U4N6-F1
#
_cell.length_a   1.000
_cell.length_b   1.000
_cell.length_c   1.000
_cell.angle_alpha   90.00
_cell.angle_beta   90.00
_cell.angle_gamma   90.00
#
_symmetry.space_group_name_H-M   'P 1'
#
loop_
_entity.id
_entity.type
_entity.pdbx_description
1 polymer ?
#
loop_
_entity_poly.entity_id
_entity_poly.type
_entity_poly.pdbx_seq_one_letter_code
_entity_poly.pdbx_strand_id
1 'polypeptide(L)' 'MGYSCVAITDHVDLSNLDFVVPRMVKVARDLNQRQSVKLIPGAEITHVPPELIESLVKKARELGAEI' A
#
# COMPACT_ATOMS: atom_id res chain seq x y z
N MET A 1 1.62 2.98 23.01
CA MET A 1 1.16 3.82 21.89
C MET A 1 -0.37 3.76 21.86
N GLY A 2 -1.06 4.90 21.93
CA GLY A 2 -2.52 4.98 22.10
C GLY A 2 -3.33 4.98 20.81
N TYR A 3 -2.76 4.49 19.71
CA TYR A 3 -3.41 4.45 18.41
C TYR A 3 -3.85 3.02 18.06
N SER A 4 -4.97 2.89 17.35
CA SER A 4 -5.56 1.60 16.97
C SER A 4 -5.06 1.07 15.63
N CYS A 5 -4.47 1.94 14.80
CA CYS A 5 -3.95 1.57 13.49
C CYS A 5 -2.78 2.46 13.07
N VAL A 6 -2.03 1.98 12.06
CA VAL A 6 -0.98 2.71 11.35
C VAL A 6 -1.05 2.36 9.87
N ALA A 7 -0.94 3.35 8.99
CA ALA A 7 -0.76 3.11 7.57
C ALA A 7 0.74 3.10 7.25
N ILE A 8 1.19 2.13 6.45
CA ILE A 8 2.54 2.12 5.90
C ILE A 8 2.41 2.09 4.38
N THR A 9 2.94 3.13 3.75
CA THR A 9 3.04 3.29 2.30
C THR A 9 4.49 3.17 1.86
N ASP A 10 4.69 2.85 0.59
CA ASP A 10 5.98 2.92 -0.08
C ASP A 10 5.82 3.64 -1.43
N HIS A 11 6.90 4.22 -1.92
CA HIS A 11 6.93 4.97 -3.17
C HIS A 11 6.81 4.02 -4.36
N VAL A 12 5.80 4.26 -5.18
CA VAL A 12 5.51 3.44 -6.37
C VAL A 12 5.22 4.29 -7.60
N ASP A 13 5.50 3.69 -8.75
CA ASP A 13 5.13 4.17 -10.07
C ASP A 13 4.85 2.97 -11.00
N LEU A 14 4.81 3.21 -12.31
CA LEU A 14 4.57 2.15 -13.31
C LEU A 14 5.62 1.05 -13.32
N SER A 15 6.82 1.29 -12.79
CA SER A 15 7.95 0.36 -12.85
C SER A 15 7.92 -0.74 -11.79
N ASN A 16 7.27 -0.49 -10.65
CA ASN A 16 7.42 -1.33 -9.46
C ASN A 16 6.13 -1.61 -8.68
N LEU A 17 5.00 -1.01 -9.05
CA LEU A 17 3.73 -1.14 -8.31
C LEU A 17 3.33 -2.59 -8.05
N ASP A 18 3.42 -3.43 -9.08
CA ASP A 18 3.08 -4.86 -9.06
C ASP A 18 4.04 -5.69 -8.22
N PHE A 19 5.25 -5.18 -7.99
CA PHE A 19 6.22 -5.78 -7.08
C PHE A 19 5.98 -5.33 -5.63
N VAL A 20 5.85 -4.02 -5.39
CA VAL A 20 5.86 -3.44 -4.05
C VAL A 20 4.55 -3.73 -3.30
N VAL A 21 3.39 -3.47 -3.92
CA VAL A 21 2.09 -3.54 -3.23
C VAL A 21 1.78 -4.94 -2.68
N PRO A 22 1.89 -6.04 -3.44
CA PRO A 22 1.58 -7.37 -2.90
C PRO A 22 2.51 -7.78 -1.74
N ARG A 23 3.74 -7.26 -1.72
CA ARG A 23 4.70 -7.52 -0.63
C ARG A 23 4.33 -6.75 0.63
N MET A 24 3.89 -5.50 0.49
CA MET A 24 3.35 -4.72 1.62
C MET A 24 2.10 -5.37 2.21
N VAL A 25 1.19 -5.88 1.38
CA VAL A 25 -0.01 -6.61 1.84
C VAL A 25 0.38 -7.86 2.62
N LYS A 26 1.37 -8.62 2.14
CA LYS A 26 1.88 -9.79 2.87
C LYS A 26 2.42 -9.41 4.25
N VAL A 27 3.24 -8.36 4.33
CA VAL A 27 3.77 -7.85 5.60
C VAL A 27 2.65 -7.41 6.54
N ALA A 28 1.67 -6.66 6.03
CA ALA A 28 0.50 -6.22 6.80
C ALA A 28 -0.24 -7.41 7.40
N ARG A 29 -0.52 -8.45 6.60
CA ARG A 29 -1.19 -9.67 7.07
C ARG A 29 -0.39 -10.35 8.18
N ASP A 30 0.90 -10.56 7.97
CA ASP A 30 1.75 -11.29 8.91
C ASP A 30 1.93 -10.52 10.24
N LEU A 31 1.99 -9.18 10.17
CA LEU A 31 2.08 -8.31 11.33
C LEU A 31 0.75 -8.16 12.07
N ASN A 32 -0.37 -8.04 11.36
CA ASN A 32 -1.71 -7.92 11.96
C ASN A 32 -2.10 -9.15 12.79
N GLN A 33 -1.48 -10.31 12.55
CA GLN A 33 -1.67 -11.51 13.36
C GLN A 33 -0.87 -11.50 14.67
N ARG A 34 0.07 -10.57 14.85
CA ARG A 34 1.09 -10.61 15.92
C ARG A 34 1.14 -9.35 16.78
N GLN A 35 0.35 -8.33 16.46
CA GLN A 35 0.30 -7.09 17.23
C GLN A 35 -1.14 -6.58 17.35
N SER A 36 -1.37 -5.71 18.33
CA SER A 36 -2.69 -5.11 18.57
C SER A 36 -3.00 -3.91 17.67
N VAL A 37 -1.98 -3.26 17.09
CA VAL A 37 -2.14 -2.15 16.16
C VAL A 37 -2.41 -2.70 14.76
N LYS A 38 -3.53 -2.30 14.13
CA LYS A 38 -3.81 -2.65 12.74
C LYS A 38 -2.86 -1.91 11.79
N LEU A 39 -2.00 -2.62 11.07
CA LEU A 39 -1.27 -2.12 9.93
C LEU A 39 -2.17 -2.12 8.70
N ILE A 40 -2.26 -0.96 8.03
CA ILE A 40 -2.96 -0.76 6.76
C ILE A 40 -1.91 -0.60 5.65
N PRO A 41 -1.81 -1.55 4.71
CA PRO A 41 -0.87 -1.43 3.60
C PRO A 41 -1.37 -0.40 2.59
N GLY A 42 -0.52 0.53 2.18
CA GLY A 42 -0.86 1.54 1.19
C GLY A 42 0.21 1.74 0.12
N ALA A 43 -0.08 2.63 -0.82
CA ALA A 43 0.79 2.95 -1.95
C ALA A 43 0.91 4.47 -2.13
N GLU A 44 2.15 4.99 -2.16
CA GLU A 44 2.42 6.40 -2.45
C GLU A 44 2.81 6.56 -3.92
N ILE A 45 1.86 6.98 -4.75
CA ILE A 45 2.10 7.18 -6.18
C ILE A 45 2.97 8.42 -6.38
N THR A 46 4.11 8.26 -7.04
CA THR A 46 5.06 9.35 -7.33
C THR A 46 5.54 9.33 -8.76
N HIS A 47 6.07 10.45 -9.26
CA HIS A 47 6.69 10.57 -10.59
C HIS A 47 5.81 10.11 -11.77
N VAL A 48 4.49 10.21 -11.63
CA VAL A 48 3.51 9.76 -12.63
C VAL A 48 2.73 10.97 -13.17
N PRO A 49 2.55 11.10 -14.51
CA PRO A 49 1.70 12.13 -15.09
C PRO A 49 0.26 12.08 -14.54
N PRO A 50 -0.41 13.22 -14.31
CA PRO A 50 -1.75 13.27 -13.73
C PRO A 50 -2.78 12.37 -14.42
N GLU A 51 -2.71 12.24 -15.75
CA GLU A 51 -3.59 11.42 -16.57
C GLU A 51 -3.50 9.92 -16.29
N LEU A 52 -2.39 9.45 -15.70
CA LEU A 52 -2.18 8.03 -15.39
C LEU A 52 -2.52 7.69 -13.93
N ILE A 53 -2.58 8.68 -13.03
CA ILE A 53 -2.79 8.46 -11.59
C ILE A 53 -4.04 7.62 -11.33
N GLU A 54 -5.17 7.92 -11.98
CA GLU A 54 -6.42 7.18 -11.75
C GLU A 54 -6.25 5.67 -12.04
N SER A 55 -5.57 5.34 -13.14
CA SER A 55 -5.33 3.95 -13.53
C SER A 55 -4.39 3.22 -12.55
N LEU A 56 -3.35 3.91 -12.06
CA LEU A 56 -2.45 3.35 -11.05
C LEU A 56 -3.14 3.17 -9.70
N VAL A 57 -4.00 4.10 -9.27
CA VAL A 57 -4.80 3.95 -8.04
C VAL A 57 -5.68 2.71 -8.13
N LYS A 58 -6.38 2.52 -9.25
CA LYS A 58 -7.18 1.31 -9.49
C LYS A 58 -6.31 0.06 -9.39
N LYS A 59 -5.14 0.07 -10.04
CA LYS A 59 -4.23 -1.07 -10.03
C LYS A 59 -3.66 -1.37 -8.64
N ALA A 60 -3.30 -0.34 -7.88
CA ALA A 60 -2.82 -0.49 -6.50
C ALA A 60 -3.87 -1.16 -5.62
N ARG A 61 -5.15 -0.75 -5.74
CA ARG A 61 -6.27 -1.34 -5.01
C ARG A 61 -6.53 -2.79 -5.42
N GLU A 62 -6.46 -3.12 -6.71
CA GLU A 62 -6.53 -4.51 -7.19
C GLU A 62 -5.42 -5.39 -6.59
N LEU A 63 -4.23 -4.82 -6.40
CA LEU A 63 -3.08 -5.50 -5.79
C LEU A 63 -3.15 -5.56 -4.25
N GLY A 64 -4.14 -4.89 -3.65
CA GLY A 64 -4.45 -4.97 -2.22
C GLY A 64 -4.03 -3.77 -1.37
N ALA A 65 -3.59 -2.66 -1.97
CA ALA A 65 -3.43 -1.41 -1.22
C ALA A 65 -4.80 -0.91 -0.71
N GLU A 66 -4.87 -0.54 0.56
CA GLU A 66 -6.07 -0.03 1.21
C GLU A 66 -6.10 1.51 1.29
N ILE A 67 -4.93 2.17 1.21
CA ILE A 67 -4.75 3.63 1.27
C ILE A 67 -3.78 4.10 0.19
#